data_AF-A0A1R1SKF9-F1
#
_entry.id   AF-A0A1R1SKF9-F1
#
_cell.length_a   1.000
_cell.length_b   1.000
_cell.length_c   1.000
_cell.angle_alpha   90.00
_cell.angle_beta   90.00
_cell.angle_gamma   90.00
#
_symmetry.space_group_name_H-M   'P 1'
#
loop_
_entity.id
_entity.type
_entity.pdbx_description
1 polymer ?
#
loop_
_entity_poly.entity_id
_entity_poly.type
_entity_poly.pdbx_seq_one_letter_code
_entity_poly.pdbx_strand_id
1 'polypeptide(L)'
;MIGPLSWGALERSPSPGHTVSRAPSIFAVEIGGTRGLADEAPYIRFQSTTPNERGYFTGVFGLVNGLARDGKLTAEQERFRRTNNDWYNAAYPDPSSVDPTVYDRALHPGAAAWFKSTSRDLIKRVDGYLEILAAHGIGCRMMRSSDPGRIVYEDAYQIVVVPHDA
;
A
#
# COMPACT_ATOMS: atom_id res chain seq x y z
N MET A 1 -19.99 -12.84 -15.00
CA MET A 1 -20.04 -13.27 -13.59
C MET A 1 -18.95 -12.54 -12.86
N ILE A 2 -19.32 -11.65 -11.94
CA ILE A 2 -18.41 -10.72 -11.25
C ILE A 2 -18.34 -11.19 -9.80
N GLY A 3 -17.22 -11.78 -9.40
CA GLY A 3 -16.91 -12.11 -8.00
C GLY A 3 -16.17 -10.93 -7.34
N PRO A 4 -16.48 -10.58 -6.07
CA PRO A 4 -15.92 -9.41 -5.43
C PRO A 4 -14.47 -9.68 -5.00
N LEU A 5 -13.52 -8.89 -5.50
CA LEU A 5 -12.21 -8.75 -4.88
C LEU A 5 -12.44 -8.16 -3.48
N SER A 6 -12.10 -8.94 -2.44
CA SER A 6 -12.28 -8.65 -1.00
C SER A 6 -11.37 -7.51 -0.48
N TRP A 7 -11.18 -6.48 -1.29
CA TRP A 7 -10.30 -5.35 -1.02
C TRP A 7 -11.12 -4.07 -0.90
N GLY A 8 -11.98 -4.06 0.12
CA GLY A 8 -12.59 -2.86 0.68
C GLY A 8 -14.08 -3.00 1.00
N ALA A 9 -14.41 -2.60 2.21
CA ALA A 9 -15.67 -2.07 2.69
C ALA A 9 -15.19 -1.06 3.75
N LEU A 10 -15.65 0.19 3.88
CA LEU A 10 -16.88 0.88 3.51
C LEU A 10 -16.59 2.39 3.77
N GLU A 11 -17.14 3.29 2.93
CA GLU A 11 -17.58 4.69 3.22
C GLU A 11 -16.65 5.91 3.46
N ARG A 12 -16.92 6.94 2.62
CA ARG A 12 -17.24 8.39 2.81
C ARG A 12 -16.38 9.38 3.66
N SER A 13 -15.98 10.45 2.95
CA SER A 13 -15.36 11.77 3.27
C SER A 13 -16.07 12.63 4.35
N PRO A 14 -15.47 13.69 4.99
CA PRO A 14 -14.83 14.89 4.36
C PRO A 14 -13.57 15.52 5.03
N SER A 15 -12.90 16.42 4.28
CA SER A 15 -11.74 17.26 4.62
C SER A 15 -12.04 18.34 5.69
N PRO A 16 -11.03 18.84 6.45
CA PRO A 16 -10.28 20.08 6.12
C PRO A 16 -8.79 20.01 6.58
N GLY A 17 -7.80 20.78 6.09
CA GLY A 17 -7.63 22.24 6.07
C GLY A 17 -6.13 22.54 6.26
N HIS A 18 -5.57 23.45 5.44
CA HIS A 18 -4.14 23.79 5.39
C HIS A 18 -3.63 24.57 6.60
N THR A 19 -2.34 24.43 6.94
CA THR A 19 -1.44 25.54 7.32
C THR A 19 0.03 25.16 7.05
N VAL A 20 0.74 26.05 6.38
CA VAL A 20 2.18 26.01 6.06
C VAL A 20 2.97 26.76 7.13
N SER A 21 4.16 26.29 7.49
CA SER A 21 5.21 27.16 8.06
C SER A 21 6.61 26.72 7.60
N ARG A 22 7.45 27.72 7.30
CA ARG A 22 8.78 27.66 6.65
C ARG A 22 9.93 27.56 7.67
N ALA A 23 11.06 27.03 7.18
CA ALA A 23 12.36 26.81 7.84
C ALA A 23 13.12 28.08 8.31
N PRO A 24 14.30 27.91 8.94
CA PRO A 24 15.54 28.06 8.17
C PRO A 24 16.65 27.03 8.46
N SER A 25 17.59 26.93 7.50
CA SER A 25 18.85 26.18 7.50
C SER A 25 19.86 26.66 8.54
N ILE A 26 20.77 25.77 8.98
CA ILE A 26 22.25 25.96 8.93
C ILE A 26 22.97 24.65 9.34
N PHE A 27 24.10 24.43 8.67
CA PHE A 27 25.09 23.35 8.72
C PHE A 27 25.38 22.69 10.08
N ALA A 28 25.50 21.35 10.04
CA ALA A 28 26.54 20.60 10.76
C ALA A 28 26.86 19.32 9.98
N VAL A 29 28.11 19.19 9.54
CA VAL A 29 28.69 17.95 9.02
C VAL A 29 29.21 17.18 10.22
N GLU A 30 28.62 16.03 10.51
CA GLU A 30 29.15 15.03 11.43
C GLU A 30 29.47 13.77 10.59
N ILE A 31 30.76 13.49 10.46
CA ILE A 31 31.30 12.29 9.80
C ILE A 31 31.56 11.28 10.91
N GLY A 32 30.79 10.19 10.98
CA GLY A 32 31.16 9.03 11.79
C GLY A 32 29.98 8.23 12.34
N GLY A 33 29.66 7.12 11.69
CA GLY A 33 28.74 6.11 12.25
C GLY A 33 28.04 5.30 11.18
N THR A 34 28.65 4.17 10.78
CA THR A 34 28.02 3.03 10.08
C THR A 34 26.91 3.37 9.09
N ARG A 35 27.27 3.92 7.92
CA ARG A 35 26.39 3.94 6.75
C ARG A 35 26.46 2.59 6.04
N GLY A 36 25.95 1.55 6.69
CA GLY A 36 25.80 0.20 6.15
C GLY A 36 24.54 -0.42 6.72
N LEU A 37 23.68 -0.97 5.84
CA LEU A 37 22.43 -1.72 6.08
C LEU A 37 21.07 -0.96 6.01
N ALA A 38 21.02 0.37 5.89
CA ALA A 38 19.73 1.07 5.79
C ALA A 38 19.09 1.08 4.37
N ASP A 39 19.80 0.65 3.33
CA ASP A 39 19.38 0.83 1.92
C ASP A 39 19.00 -0.47 1.18
N GLU A 40 18.84 -1.59 1.90
CA GLU A 40 18.51 -2.88 1.30
C GLU A 40 17.35 -3.57 2.02
N ALA A 41 16.37 -2.80 2.50
CA ALA A 41 15.15 -3.37 3.06
C ALA A 41 14.47 -4.28 2.00
N PRO A 42 14.34 -5.60 2.24
CA PRO A 42 13.79 -6.54 1.27
C PRO A 42 12.30 -6.32 0.97
N TYR A 43 11.58 -5.56 1.79
CA TYR A 43 10.14 -5.39 1.63
C TYR A 43 9.74 -3.93 1.49
N ILE A 44 8.82 -3.68 0.55
CA ILE A 44 8.29 -2.37 0.18
C ILE A 44 6.76 -2.39 0.27
N ARG A 45 6.16 -1.37 0.86
CA ARG A 45 4.70 -1.19 0.88
C ARG A 45 4.33 0.24 0.59
N PHE A 46 3.22 0.43 -0.13
CA PHE A 46 2.63 1.74 -0.33
C PHE A 46 1.32 1.80 0.45
N GLN A 47 1.18 2.78 1.34
CA GLN A 47 0.03 2.88 2.23
C GLN A 47 -0.37 4.33 2.48
N SER A 48 -1.61 4.51 2.96
CA SER A 48 -2.12 5.79 3.44
C SER A 48 -1.18 6.46 4.44
N THR A 49 -1.15 7.78 4.44
CA THR A 49 -0.45 8.56 5.49
C THR A 49 -1.25 8.62 6.80
N THR A 50 -2.54 8.32 6.75
CA THR A 50 -3.45 8.27 7.91
C THR A 50 -4.02 6.87 8.11
N PRO A 51 -4.21 6.42 9.37
CA PRO A 51 -4.91 5.18 9.64
C PRO A 51 -6.40 5.32 9.31
N ASN A 52 -7.05 4.21 8.96
CA ASN A 52 -8.50 4.12 8.89
C ASN A 52 -9.12 4.06 10.29
N GLU A 53 -10.44 4.00 10.38
CA GLU A 53 -11.19 3.95 11.65
C GLU A 53 -10.80 2.79 12.58
N ARG A 54 -10.16 1.75 12.03
CA ARG A 54 -9.68 0.58 12.77
C ARG A 54 -8.21 0.68 13.17
N GLY A 55 -7.56 1.84 12.95
CA GLY A 55 -6.16 2.05 13.25
C GLY A 55 -5.17 1.55 12.19
N TYR A 56 -5.65 1.01 11.06
CA TYR A 56 -4.76 0.42 10.04
C TYR A 56 -4.48 1.35 8.87
N PHE A 57 -3.26 1.32 8.36
CA PHE A 57 -2.87 2.06 7.16
C PHE A 57 -3.22 1.27 5.90
N THR A 58 -4.29 1.69 5.24
CA THR A 58 -4.80 1.09 3.99
C THR A 58 -3.75 1.12 2.89
N GLY A 59 -3.54 0.00 2.20
CA GLY A 59 -2.59 -0.09 1.08
C GLY A 59 -3.06 0.63 -0.18
N VAL A 60 -2.14 0.97 -1.08
CA VAL A 60 -2.40 1.73 -2.32
C VAL A 60 -3.56 1.19 -3.16
N PHE A 61 -3.64 -0.12 -3.38
CA PHE A 61 -4.75 -0.73 -4.13
C PHE A 61 -6.08 -0.60 -3.40
N GLY A 62 -6.08 -0.76 -2.07
CA GLY A 62 -7.27 -0.58 -1.25
C GLY A 62 -7.81 0.85 -1.30
N LEU A 63 -6.93 1.84 -1.33
CA LEU A 63 -7.30 3.25 -1.47
C LEU A 63 -7.97 3.52 -2.82
N VAL A 64 -7.37 3.10 -3.93
CA VAL A 64 -7.93 3.30 -5.29
C VAL A 64 -9.22 2.50 -5.49
N ASN A 65 -9.30 1.27 -4.97
CA ASN A 65 -10.54 0.49 -5.00
C ASN A 65 -11.65 1.13 -4.13
N GLY A 66 -11.28 1.81 -3.04
CA GLY A 66 -12.20 2.64 -2.26
C GLY A 66 -12.80 3.78 -3.08
N LEU A 67 -11.95 4.55 -3.78
CA LEU A 67 -12.42 5.59 -4.71
C LEU A 67 -13.34 5.03 -5.81
N ALA A 68 -13.00 3.87 -6.38
CA ALA A 68 -13.81 3.22 -7.39
C ALA A 68 -15.19 2.83 -6.85
N ARG A 69 -15.24 2.24 -5.65
CA ARG A 69 -16.51 1.86 -4.99
C ARG A 69 -17.39 3.07 -4.70
N ASP A 70 -16.77 4.19 -4.33
CA ASP A 70 -17.46 5.46 -4.07
C ASP A 70 -17.88 6.20 -5.35
N GLY A 71 -17.56 5.68 -6.55
CA GLY A 71 -17.88 6.33 -7.83
C GLY A 71 -17.08 7.61 -8.08
N LYS A 72 -15.93 7.77 -7.42
CA LYS A 72 -15.11 8.99 -7.48
C LYS A 72 -14.11 8.99 -8.63
N LEU A 73 -13.80 7.83 -9.22
CA LEU A 73 -12.86 7.75 -10.33
C LEU A 73 -13.45 8.32 -11.62
N THR A 74 -12.62 9.03 -12.39
CA THR A 74 -12.98 9.38 -13.77
C THR A 74 -13.01 8.12 -14.64
N ALA A 75 -13.63 8.21 -15.82
CA ALA A 75 -13.69 7.08 -16.75
C ALA A 75 -12.29 6.58 -17.16
N GLU A 76 -11.31 7.47 -17.30
CA GLU A 76 -9.93 7.11 -17.60
C GLU A 76 -9.24 6.41 -16.43
N GLN A 77 -9.41 6.93 -15.21
CA GLN A 77 -8.86 6.30 -14.00
C GLN A 77 -9.46 4.91 -13.76
N GLU A 78 -10.76 4.73 -14.02
CA GLU A 78 -11.41 3.43 -13.90
C GLU A 78 -10.90 2.43 -14.96
N ARG A 79 -10.68 2.89 -16.21
CA ARG A 79 -10.03 2.07 -17.24
C ARG A 79 -8.61 1.68 -16.85
N PHE A 80 -7.81 2.63 -16.37
CA PHE A 80 -6.46 2.36 -15.88
C PHE A 80 -6.48 1.31 -14.77
N ARG A 81 -7.34 1.49 -13.76
CA ARG A 81 -7.47 0.59 -12.61
C ARG A 81 -7.84 -0.83 -13.06
N ARG A 82 -8.83 -0.97 -13.94
CA ARG A 82 -9.26 -2.28 -14.45
C ARG A 82 -8.13 -2.98 -15.22
N THR A 83 -7.56 -2.29 -16.22
CA THR A 83 -6.47 -2.85 -17.04
C THR A 83 -5.29 -3.31 -16.20
N ASN A 84 -4.89 -2.52 -15.20
CA ASN A 84 -3.76 -2.90 -14.35
C ASN A 84 -4.12 -3.98 -13.33
N ASN A 85 -5.31 -3.95 -12.74
CA ASN A 85 -5.76 -5.02 -11.83
C ASN A 85 -5.87 -6.36 -12.57
N ASP A 86 -6.40 -6.37 -13.79
CA ASP A 86 -6.49 -7.57 -14.62
C ASP A 86 -5.10 -8.11 -14.96
N TRP A 87 -4.15 -7.22 -15.25
CA TRP A 87 -2.76 -7.60 -15.44
C TRP A 87 -2.13 -8.20 -14.18
N TYR A 88 -2.34 -7.61 -13.00
CA TYR A 88 -1.83 -8.18 -11.73
C TYR A 88 -2.40 -9.57 -11.47
N ASN A 89 -3.71 -9.74 -11.65
CA ASN A 89 -4.40 -11.02 -11.44
C ASN A 89 -3.91 -12.11 -12.41
N ALA A 90 -3.54 -11.73 -13.64
CA ALA A 90 -3.02 -12.66 -14.63
C ALA A 90 -1.53 -13.00 -14.41
N ALA A 91 -0.75 -12.03 -13.92
CA ALA A 91 0.71 -12.16 -13.81
C ALA A 91 1.17 -12.74 -12.47
N TYR A 92 0.36 -12.67 -11.40
CA TYR A 92 0.80 -13.03 -10.05
C TYR A 92 -0.23 -13.85 -9.26
N PRO A 93 0.22 -14.69 -8.32
CA PRO A 93 -0.66 -15.34 -7.37
C PRO A 93 -1.44 -14.31 -6.55
N ASP A 94 -2.75 -14.50 -6.44
CA ASP A 94 -3.55 -13.85 -5.40
C ASP A 94 -3.43 -14.68 -4.12
N PRO A 95 -2.88 -14.10 -3.01
CA PRO A 95 -2.73 -14.83 -1.76
C PRO A 95 -4.03 -15.44 -1.26
N SER A 96 -5.16 -14.75 -1.48
CA SER A 96 -6.49 -15.20 -1.03
C SER A 96 -7.02 -16.40 -1.82
N SER A 97 -6.52 -16.59 -3.05
CA SER A 97 -6.84 -17.74 -3.89
C SER A 97 -6.00 -18.97 -3.54
N VAL A 98 -4.81 -18.77 -2.96
CA VAL A 98 -3.93 -19.84 -2.47
C VAL A 98 -4.34 -20.30 -1.07
N ASP A 99 -4.56 -19.34 -0.16
CA ASP A 99 -5.06 -19.57 1.18
C ASP A 99 -6.08 -18.46 1.55
N PRO A 100 -7.38 -18.81 1.66
CA PRO A 100 -8.44 -17.84 1.93
C PRO A 100 -8.34 -17.24 3.35
N THR A 101 -7.54 -17.81 4.25
CA THR A 101 -7.38 -17.34 5.63
C THR A 101 -6.32 -16.23 5.78
N VAL A 102 -5.53 -15.95 4.74
CA VAL A 102 -4.42 -14.99 4.77
C VAL A 102 -4.83 -13.60 5.25
N TYR A 103 -6.03 -13.15 4.88
CA TYR A 103 -6.61 -11.86 5.30
C TYR A 103 -7.79 -12.00 6.27
N ASP A 104 -7.99 -13.19 6.84
CA ASP A 104 -8.97 -13.39 7.90
C ASP A 104 -8.61 -12.50 9.09
N ARG A 105 -9.53 -11.62 9.49
CA ARG A 105 -9.27 -10.60 10.51
C ARG A 105 -9.26 -11.16 11.93
N ALA A 106 -9.91 -12.29 12.17
CA ALA A 106 -9.89 -12.96 13.46
C ALA A 106 -8.58 -13.72 13.66
N LEU A 107 -8.02 -14.30 12.59
CA LEU A 107 -6.75 -15.02 12.63
C LEU A 107 -5.53 -14.10 12.46
N HIS A 108 -5.63 -13.11 11.58
CA HIS A 108 -4.54 -12.24 11.14
C HIS A 108 -4.95 -10.76 11.21
N PRO A 109 -5.17 -10.21 12.42
CA PRO A 109 -5.58 -8.81 12.58
C PRO A 109 -4.52 -7.86 11.98
N GLY A 110 -4.96 -6.96 11.11
CA GLY A 110 -4.08 -5.99 10.46
C GLY A 110 -3.18 -6.56 9.35
N ALA A 111 -3.44 -7.81 8.89
CA ALA A 111 -2.69 -8.42 7.80
C ALA A 111 -2.49 -7.48 6.60
N ALA A 112 -1.25 -7.32 6.17
CA ALA A 112 -0.83 -6.34 5.19
C ALA A 112 0.14 -6.95 4.18
N ALA A 113 -0.16 -6.78 2.89
CA ALA A 113 0.75 -7.16 1.81
C ALA A 113 1.94 -6.20 1.69
N TRP A 114 3.11 -6.76 1.41
CA TRP A 114 4.34 -6.06 1.05
C TRP A 114 4.95 -6.69 -0.19
N PHE A 115 5.45 -5.87 -1.11
CA PHE A 115 6.25 -6.33 -2.24
C PHE A 115 7.65 -6.71 -1.76
N LYS A 116 8.22 -7.77 -2.34
CA LYS A 116 9.68 -7.94 -2.31
C LYS A 116 10.32 -6.84 -3.16
N SER A 117 11.43 -6.27 -2.71
CA SER A 117 12.13 -5.17 -3.41
C SER A 117 12.66 -5.58 -4.80
N THR A 118 12.84 -6.89 -5.01
CA THR A 118 13.18 -7.51 -6.29
C THR A 118 12.03 -7.47 -7.32
N SER A 119 10.79 -7.26 -6.88
CA SER A 119 9.56 -7.24 -7.70
C SER A 119 9.37 -5.93 -8.48
N ARG A 120 10.42 -5.51 -9.21
CA ARG A 120 10.53 -4.17 -9.81
C ARG A 120 9.39 -3.83 -10.78
N ASP A 121 8.96 -4.79 -11.59
CA ASP A 121 7.89 -4.56 -12.59
C ASP A 121 6.53 -4.30 -11.93
N LEU A 122 6.27 -4.95 -10.79
CA LEU A 122 5.06 -4.73 -9.98
C LEU A 122 5.13 -3.34 -9.36
N ILE A 123 6.24 -3.05 -8.69
CA ILE A 123 6.43 -1.77 -8.00
C ILE A 123 6.32 -0.61 -8.98
N LYS A 124 6.89 -0.71 -10.19
CA LYS A 124 6.81 0.35 -11.21
C LYS A 124 5.37 0.68 -11.62
N ARG A 125 4.48 -0.30 -11.68
CA ARG A 125 3.07 -0.06 -12.04
C ARG A 125 2.29 0.66 -10.96
N VAL A 126 2.81 0.71 -9.73
CA VAL A 126 2.19 1.47 -8.62
C VAL A 126 2.14 2.97 -8.91
N ASP A 127 3.06 3.50 -9.74
CA ASP A 127 3.15 4.93 -10.07
C ASP A 127 1.80 5.50 -10.56
N GLY A 128 1.12 4.81 -11.48
CA GLY A 128 -0.19 5.28 -11.96
C GLY A 128 -1.31 5.22 -10.91
N TYR A 129 -1.21 4.34 -9.91
CA TYR A 129 -2.13 4.37 -8.76
C TYR A 129 -1.84 5.57 -7.85
N LEU A 130 -0.57 5.92 -7.67
CA LEU A 130 -0.17 7.10 -6.89
C LEU A 130 -0.64 8.39 -7.57
N GLU A 131 -0.57 8.47 -8.91
CA GLU A 131 -1.11 9.60 -9.68
C GLU A 131 -2.62 9.75 -9.47
N ILE A 132 -3.38 8.64 -9.48
CA ILE A 132 -4.81 8.66 -9.16
C ILE A 132 -5.02 9.22 -7.75
N LEU A 133 -4.33 8.68 -6.74
CA LEU A 133 -4.50 9.14 -5.36
C LEU A 133 -4.14 10.62 -5.19
N ALA A 134 -3.07 11.09 -5.83
CA ALA A 134 -2.65 12.49 -5.81
C ALA A 134 -3.72 13.41 -6.43
N ALA A 135 -4.31 13.00 -7.56
CA ALA A 135 -5.41 13.75 -8.20
C ALA A 135 -6.66 13.86 -7.32
N HIS A 136 -6.85 12.93 -6.38
CA HIS A 136 -7.94 12.92 -5.40
C HIS A 136 -7.55 13.51 -4.04
N GLY A 137 -6.34 14.06 -3.89
CA GLY A 137 -5.85 14.63 -2.63
C GLY A 137 -5.63 13.60 -1.51
N ILE A 138 -5.49 12.31 -1.86
CA ILE A 138 -5.27 11.23 -0.90
C ILE A 138 -3.77 11.00 -0.72
N GLY A 139 -3.28 11.20 0.51
CA GLY A 139 -1.88 10.95 0.85
C GLY A 139 -1.52 9.47 0.86
N CYS A 140 -0.45 9.09 0.16
CA CYS A 140 0.13 7.75 0.16
C CYS A 140 1.65 7.85 0.27
N ARG A 141 2.26 7.02 1.12
CA ARG A 141 3.71 6.96 1.33
C ARG A 141 4.26 5.57 1.04
N MET A 142 5.51 5.53 0.59
CA MET A 142 6.29 4.29 0.46
C MET A 142 6.99 3.99 1.78
N MET A 143 6.82 2.76 2.27
CA MET A 143 7.49 2.18 3.43
C MET A 143 8.50 1.15 2.95
N ARG A 144 9.61 1.04 3.69
CA ARG A 144 10.63 0.02 3.52
C ARG A 144 10.86 -0.66 4.88
N SER A 145 10.94 -1.98 4.91
CA SER A 145 11.29 -2.73 6.13
C SER A 145 11.99 -4.05 5.80
N SER A 146 12.92 -4.45 6.66
CA SER A 146 13.47 -5.82 6.70
C SER A 146 12.70 -6.76 7.61
N ASP A 147 11.90 -6.21 8.53
CA ASP A 147 11.07 -6.95 9.46
C ASP A 147 9.72 -6.23 9.60
N PRO A 148 8.80 -6.38 8.62
CA PRO A 148 7.51 -5.71 8.65
C PRO A 148 6.48 -6.41 9.56
N GLY A 149 6.82 -7.55 10.17
CA GLY A 149 5.92 -8.36 10.99
C GLY A 149 6.06 -9.86 10.77
N ARG A 150 5.19 -10.64 11.42
CA ARG A 150 5.11 -12.09 11.24
C ARG A 150 4.51 -12.43 9.88
N ILE A 151 5.29 -13.11 9.03
CA ILE A 151 4.85 -13.59 7.72
C ILE A 151 3.78 -14.67 7.88
N VAL A 152 2.63 -14.48 7.24
CA VAL A 152 1.52 -15.44 7.15
C VAL A 152 1.33 -16.00 5.74
N TYR A 153 1.97 -15.38 4.75
CA TYR A 153 2.03 -15.84 3.37
C TYR A 153 3.28 -15.29 2.70
N GLU A 154 3.91 -16.08 1.85
CA GLU A 154 5.05 -15.66 1.04
C GLU A 154 5.04 -16.37 -0.33
N ASP A 155 5.30 -15.61 -1.39
CA ASP A 155 5.58 -16.13 -2.73
C ASP A 155 6.82 -15.47 -3.34
N ALA A 156 7.08 -15.69 -4.63
CA ALA A 156 8.26 -15.14 -5.32
C ALA A 156 8.28 -13.60 -5.38
N TYR A 157 7.15 -12.94 -5.19
CA TYR A 157 6.94 -11.51 -5.46
C TYR A 157 6.54 -10.69 -4.24
N GLN A 158 5.82 -11.29 -3.29
CA GLN A 158 5.24 -10.59 -2.15
C GLN A 158 5.24 -11.43 -0.86
N ILE A 159 5.04 -10.74 0.25
CA ILE A 159 4.70 -11.34 1.54
C ILE A 159 3.40 -10.71 2.06
N VAL A 160 2.68 -11.45 2.89
CA VAL A 160 1.63 -10.89 3.76
C VAL A 160 2.07 -11.07 5.19
N VAL A 161 2.01 -10.00 5.96
CA VAL A 161 2.43 -10.00 7.36
C VAL A 161 1.32 -9.55 8.28
N VAL A 162 1.28 -10.14 9.47
CA VAL A 162 0.65 -9.52 10.63
C VAL A 162 1.68 -8.57 11.23
N PRO A 163 1.43 -7.25 11.28
CA PRO A 163 2.36 -6.30 11.87
C PRO A 163 2.69 -6.69 13.31
N HIS A 164 3.93 -6.42 13.75
CA HIS A 164 4.24 -6.48 15.17
C HIS A 164 3.33 -5.53 15.94
N ASP A 165 2.97 -5.89 17.17
CA ASP A 165 2.23 -4.98 18.05
C ASP A 165 3.00 -3.66 18.18
N ALA A 166 2.29 -2.54 18.06
CA ALA A 166 2.83 -1.19 18.20
C ALA A 166 2.97 -0.77 19.66
#